data_AF-A0A3B8SKF4-F1
#
_entry.id   AF-A0A3B8SKF4-F1
#
_cell.length_a   1.000
_cell.length_b   1.000
_cell.length_c   1.000
_cell.angle_alpha   90.00
_cell.angle_beta   90.00
_cell.angle_gamma   90.00
#
_symmetry.space_group_name_H-M   'P 1'
#
loop_
_entity.id
_entity.type
_entity.pdbx_description
1 polymer ?
#
loop_
_entity_poly.entity_id
_entity_poly.type
_entity_poly.pdbx_seq_one_letter_code
_entity_poly.pdbx_strand_id
1 'polypeptide(L)'
;MAKIETEAMQTWSTKINSLNDEALDILSTLENNINELNNYWDGNSSNNFITATKTITTKAKDYHTNMKKMSDLLIETTNRMNNQ
;
A
#
# COMPACT_ATOMS: atom_id res chain seq x y z
N MET A 1 -14.06 -30.38 4.44
CA MET A 1 -13.51 -29.20 5.15
C MET A 1 -12.39 -28.64 4.29
N ALA A 2 -12.44 -27.36 3.94
CA ALA A 2 -11.28 -26.70 3.34
C ALA A 2 -10.16 -26.72 4.40
N LYS A 3 -9.07 -27.42 4.11
CA LYS A 3 -7.86 -27.34 4.93
C LYS A 3 -7.24 -25.98 4.60
N ILE A 4 -7.28 -25.05 5.54
CA ILE A 4 -6.53 -23.81 5.40
C ILE A 4 -5.05 -24.20 5.50
N GLU A 5 -4.28 -23.96 4.44
CA GLU A 5 -2.86 -24.33 4.36
C GLU A 5 -2.00 -23.23 4.98
N THR A 6 -1.44 -23.50 6.15
CA THR A 6 -0.66 -22.54 6.93
C THR A 6 0.54 -21.98 6.15
N GLU A 7 1.20 -22.82 5.34
CA GLU A 7 2.29 -22.42 4.45
C GLU A 7 1.83 -21.43 3.36
N ALA A 8 0.63 -21.64 2.81
CA ALA A 8 0.06 -20.73 1.83
C ALA A 8 -0.24 -19.36 2.45
N MET A 9 -0.78 -19.32 3.68
CA MET A 9 -1.03 -18.06 4.39
C MET A 9 0.26 -17.29 4.71
N GLN A 10 1.33 -17.98 5.13
CA GLN A 10 2.64 -17.35 5.34
C GLN A 10 3.26 -16.81 4.05
N THR A 11 3.12 -17.55 2.95
CA THR A 11 3.57 -17.09 1.64
C THR A 11 2.81 -15.83 1.21
N TRP A 12 1.50 -15.81 1.41
CA TRP A 12 0.65 -14.67 1.05
C TRP A 12 0.94 -13.45 1.92
N SER A 13 1.09 -13.60 3.24
CA SER A 13 1.43 -12.47 4.11
C SER A 13 2.79 -11.86 3.76
N THR A 14 3.79 -12.70 3.50
CA THR A 14 5.12 -12.25 3.06
C THR A 14 5.05 -11.47 1.75
N LYS A 15 4.32 -12.00 0.76
CA LYS A 15 4.20 -11.36 -0.55
C LYS A 15 3.40 -10.06 -0.50
N ILE A 16 2.34 -10.01 0.30
CA ILE A 16 1.57 -8.79 0.55
C ILE A 16 2.45 -7.74 1.22
N ASN A 17 3.24 -8.10 2.25
CA ASN A 17 4.14 -7.15 2.90
C ASN A 17 5.19 -6.58 1.92
N SER A 18 5.86 -7.43 1.13
CA SER A 18 6.87 -6.99 0.16
C SER A 18 6.30 -6.01 -0.86
N LEU A 19 5.14 -6.33 -1.46
CA LEU A 19 4.46 -5.45 -2.42
C LEU A 19 4.02 -4.13 -1.76
N ASN A 20 3.66 -4.18 -0.48
CA ASN A 20 3.19 -3.02 0.25
C ASN A 20 4.32 -2.03 0.56
N ASP A 21 5.49 -2.54 0.94
CA ASP A 21 6.65 -1.73 1.28
C ASP A 21 7.23 -1.02 0.04
N GLU A 22 7.39 -1.74 -1.08
CA GLU A 22 7.88 -1.16 -2.35
C GLU A 22 6.99 -0.03 -2.86
N ALA A 23 5.68 -0.18 -2.74
CA ALA A 23 4.73 0.77 -3.27
C ALA A 23 4.59 2.03 -2.41
N LEU A 24 4.78 1.96 -1.09
CA LEU A 24 4.84 3.15 -0.23
C LEU A 24 6.02 4.06 -0.58
N ASP A 25 7.18 3.48 -0.92
CA ASP A 25 8.36 4.24 -1.32
C ASP A 25 8.14 4.98 -2.65
N ILE A 26 7.56 4.28 -3.63
CA ILE A 26 7.19 4.86 -4.94
C ILE A 26 6.20 6.02 -4.76
N LEU A 27 5.16 5.84 -3.92
CA LEU A 27 4.16 6.87 -3.68
C LEU A 27 4.73 8.10 -2.99
N SER A 28 5.64 7.89 -2.02
CA SER A 28 6.32 8.97 -1.31
C SER A 28 7.23 9.75 -2.25
N THR A 29 7.97 9.06 -3.12
CA THR A 29 8.80 9.67 -4.17
C THR A 29 7.97 10.48 -5.15
N LEU A 30 6.84 9.94 -5.61
CA LEU A 30 5.93 10.63 -6.52
C LEU A 30 5.38 11.92 -5.90
N GLU A 31 4.93 11.85 -4.65
CA GLU A 31 4.38 13.00 -3.92
C GLU A 31 5.43 14.11 -3.72
N ASN A 32 6.66 13.74 -3.39
CA ASN A 32 7.79 14.68 -3.30
C ASN A 32 8.04 15.38 -4.65
N ASN A 33 8.14 14.62 -5.74
CA ASN A 33 8.36 15.17 -7.08
C ASN A 33 7.25 16.15 -7.50
N ILE A 34 5.99 15.86 -7.14
CA ILE A 34 4.85 16.74 -7.45
C ILE A 34 4.90 18.02 -6.62
N ASN A 35 5.26 17.91 -5.34
CA ASN A 35 5.41 19.08 -4.48
C ASN A 35 6.56 19.99 -4.95
N GLU A 36 7.65 19.41 -5.46
CA GLU A 36 8.73 20.16 -6.09
C GLU A 36 8.25 20.87 -7.37
N LEU A 37 7.52 20.16 -8.24
CA LEU A 37 6.95 20.74 -9.46
C LEU A 37 5.99 21.90 -9.17
N ASN A 38 5.23 21.84 -8.08
CA ASN A 38 4.31 22.92 -7.66
C ASN A 38 5.02 24.28 -7.49
N ASN A 39 6.32 24.29 -7.18
CA ASN A 39 7.09 25.52 -7.01
C ASN A 39 7.50 26.17 -8.36
N TYR A 40 7.40 25.43 -9.47
CA TYR A 40 7.85 25.87 -10.79
C TYR A 40 6.72 25.94 -11.83
N TRP A 41 5.55 25.37 -11.53
CA TRP A 41 4.45 25.21 -12.46
C TRP A 41 3.21 25.97 -11.99
N ASP A 42 3.03 27.18 -12.50
CA ASP A 42 1.85 28.02 -12.23
C ASP A 42 0.75 27.82 -13.28
N GLY A 43 -0.51 28.01 -12.87
CA GLY A 43 -1.70 27.94 -13.73
C GLY A 43 -2.74 26.88 -13.35
N ASN A 44 -3.95 27.01 -13.91
CA ASN A 44 -5.06 26.09 -13.59
C ASN A 44 -4.78 24.63 -13.96
N SER A 45 -4.06 24.38 -15.06
CA SER A 45 -3.73 23.02 -15.50
C SER A 45 -2.75 22.33 -14.54
N SER A 46 -1.75 23.05 -14.01
CA SER A 46 -0.83 22.48 -13.02
C SER A 46 -1.55 22.21 -11.69
N ASN A 47 -2.38 23.14 -11.23
CA ASN A 47 -3.22 22.94 -10.04
C ASN A 47 -4.13 21.71 -10.16
N ASN A 48 -4.76 21.50 -11.31
CA ASN A 48 -5.59 20.31 -11.58
C ASN A 48 -4.76 19.02 -11.59
N PHE A 49 -3.59 19.03 -12.23
CA PHE A 49 -2.67 17.89 -12.24
C PHE A 49 -2.19 17.51 -10.83
N ILE A 50 -1.76 18.50 -10.04
CA ILE A 50 -1.30 18.31 -8.67
C ILE A 50 -2.43 17.75 -7.79
N THR A 51 -3.64 18.30 -7.91
CA THR A 51 -4.81 17.84 -7.16
C THR A 51 -5.18 16.40 -7.53
N ALA A 52 -5.22 16.07 -8.82
CA ALA A 52 -5.51 14.72 -9.29
C ALA A 52 -4.47 13.73 -8.76
N THR A 53 -3.19 14.11 -8.78
CA THR A 53 -2.12 13.21 -8.37
C THR A 53 -2.02 13.05 -6.85
N LYS A 54 -2.31 14.11 -6.07
CA LYS A 54 -2.53 14.00 -4.61
C LYS A 54 -3.70 13.08 -4.26
N THR A 55 -4.77 13.12 -5.05
CA THR A 55 -5.91 12.22 -4.86
C THR A 55 -5.53 10.76 -5.11
N ILE A 56 -4.79 10.49 -6.20
CA ILE A 56 -4.33 9.13 -6.53
C ILE A 56 -3.38 8.59 -5.45
N THR A 57 -2.40 9.39 -5.03
CA THR A 57 -1.43 8.99 -4.00
C THR A 57 -2.09 8.74 -2.65
N THR A 58 -3.07 9.56 -2.26
CA THR A 58 -3.89 9.32 -1.05
C THR A 58 -4.63 7.98 -1.12
N LYS A 59 -5.35 7.73 -2.22
CA LYS A 59 -6.08 6.47 -2.41
C LYS A 59 -5.16 5.25 -2.41
N ALA A 60 -3.97 5.39 -2.99
CA ALA A 60 -2.99 4.32 -3.00
C ALA A 60 -2.46 4.04 -1.58
N LYS A 61 -2.16 5.07 -0.77
CA LYS A 61 -1.80 4.91 0.65
C LYS A 61 -2.90 4.25 1.48
N ASP A 62 -4.17 4.56 1.21
CA ASP A 62 -5.30 3.89 1.85
C ASP A 62 -5.36 2.41 1.49
N TYR A 63 -5.13 2.09 0.21
CA TYR A 63 -5.04 0.70 -0.26
C TYR A 63 -3.88 -0.05 0.42
N HIS A 64 -2.72 0.60 0.57
CA HIS A 64 -1.58 0.04 1.33
C HIS A 64 -1.92 -0.25 2.79
N THR A 65 -2.63 0.68 3.44
CA THR A 65 -3.08 0.48 4.81
C THR A 65 -3.99 -0.74 4.93
N ASN A 66 -4.87 -0.95 3.94
CA ASN A 66 -5.76 -2.12 3.91
C ASN A 66 -5.00 -3.42 3.59
N MET A 67 -4.02 -3.39 2.70
CA MET A 67 -3.15 -4.54 2.43
C MET A 67 -2.35 -4.94 3.67
N LYS A 68 -1.83 -3.97 4.42
CA LYS A 68 -1.13 -4.23 5.68
C LYS A 68 -2.03 -4.93 6.70
N LYS A 69 -3.25 -4.42 6.90
CA LYS A 69 -4.25 -5.06 7.78
C LYS A 69 -4.56 -6.50 7.36
N MET A 70 -4.68 -6.76 6.06
CA MET A 70 -4.90 -8.12 5.55
C MET A 70 -3.72 -9.04 5.87
N SER A 71 -2.49 -8.57 5.66
CA SER A 71 -1.27 -9.32 6.01
C SER A 71 -1.23 -9.66 7.50
N ASP A 72 -1.53 -8.68 8.36
CA ASP A 72 -1.55 -8.88 9.81
C ASP A 72 -2.62 -9.90 10.23
N LEU A 73 -3.80 -9.88 9.59
CA LEU A 73 -4.86 -10.90 9.80
C LEU A 73 -4.42 -12.31 9.39
N LEU A 74 -3.70 -12.45 8.27
CA LEU A 74 -3.16 -13.75 7.82
C LEU A 74 -2.11 -14.29 8.80
N ILE A 75 -1.24 -13.41 9.32
CA ILE A 75 -0.24 -13.75 10.34
C ILE A 75 -0.95 -14.18 11.63
N GLU A 76 -1.94 -13.43 12.09
CA GLU A 76 -2.69 -13.76 13.31
C GLU A 76 -3.43 -15.10 13.17
N THR A 77 -4.09 -15.33 12.03
CA THR A 77 -4.80 -16.58 11.75
C THR A 77 -3.84 -17.77 11.77
N THR A 78 -2.67 -17.62 11.13
CA THR A 78 -1.61 -18.63 11.13
C THR A 78 -1.14 -18.94 12.54
N ASN A 79 -0.88 -17.92 13.35
CA ASN A 79 -0.42 -18.10 14.74
C ASN A 79 -1.46 -18.81 15.60
N ARG A 80 -2.75 -18.51 15.41
CA ARG A 80 -3.84 -19.19 16.13
C ARG A 80 -3.92 -20.67 15.74
N MET A 81 -3.73 -21.02 14.47
CA MET A 81 -3.77 -22.40 14.00
C MET A 81 -2.59 -23.24 14.50
N ASN A 82 -1.40 -22.66 14.62
CA ASN A 82 -0.21 -23.37 15.11
C ASN A 82 -0.17 -23.57 16.63
N ASN A 83 -1.00 -22.85 17.38
CA ASN A 83 -1.10 -22.92 18.84
C ASN A 83 -2.36 -23.67 19.33
N GLN A 84 -3.05 -24.38 18.43
CA GLN A 84 -4.16 -25.30 18.71
C GLN A 84 -3.65 -26.74 18.76
#